data_AF-D9HTK4-F1
#
_entry.id   AF-D9HTK4-F1
#
_cell.length_a   1.000
_cell.length_b   1.000
_cell.length_c   1.000
_cell.angle_alpha   90.00
_cell.angle_beta   90.00
_cell.angle_gamma   90.00
#
_symmetry.space_group_name_H-M   'P 1'
#
loop_
_entity.id
_entity.type
_entity.pdbx_description
1 polymer ?
#
loop_
_entity_poly.entity_id
_entity_poly.type
_entity_poly.pdbx_seq_one_letter_code
_entity_poly.pdbx_strand_id
1 'polypeptide(L)'
;IDFVSYKLSQKGHCWSELEEEDENRTDTAAEAEMDSVLNGSPSWHPPAGHVVNGATVHRSSLEVHEIVRASDVRQALRDAGDEFELRYRRAFSDLTSQLHITPGTAYQSFEQVVNELFHDGVNWGRIVAFFSFGGALCVESVDKEMRVLVGRIVSWMTTYLTDHLDPW
;
A
#
# COMPACT_ATOMS: atom_id res chain seq x y z
N ILE A 1 0.68 -0.47 0.62
CA ILE A 1 0.81 0.94 0.15
C ILE A 1 1.80 1.71 1.01
N ASP A 2 1.54 1.93 2.30
CA ASP A 2 2.40 2.78 3.16
C ASP A 2 3.92 2.57 3.02
N PHE A 3 4.37 1.33 3.19
CA PHE A 3 5.79 1.00 3.11
C PHE A 3 6.38 1.27 1.72
N VAL A 4 5.64 1.00 0.65
CA VAL A 4 6.09 1.26 -0.72
C VAL A 4 6.16 2.77 -0.99
N SER A 5 5.16 3.53 -0.57
CA SER A 5 5.19 5.00 -0.66
C SER A 5 6.38 5.58 0.11
N TYR A 6 6.68 5.03 1.29
CA TYR A 6 7.86 5.38 2.07
C TYR A 6 9.15 5.11 1.29
N LYS A 7 9.34 3.92 0.73
CA LYS A 7 10.54 3.56 -0.05
C LYS A 7 10.71 4.39 -1.32
N LEU A 8 9.61 4.69 -2.02
CA LEU A 8 9.62 5.61 -3.17
C LEU A 8 10.07 7.01 -2.74
N SER A 9 9.56 7.53 -1.62
CA SER A 9 9.92 8.86 -1.13
C SER A 9 11.42 8.98 -0.76
N GLN A 10 12.04 7.93 -0.24
CA GLN A 10 13.48 7.88 0.02
C GLN A 10 14.32 8.06 -1.26
N LYS A 11 13.73 7.82 -2.42
CA LYS A 11 14.34 7.92 -3.76
C LYS A 11 13.88 9.17 -4.53
N GLY A 12 13.05 10.01 -3.92
CA GLY A 12 12.52 11.23 -4.53
C GLY A 12 11.30 11.00 -5.42
N HIS A 13 10.67 9.83 -5.36
CA HIS A 13 9.46 9.51 -6.13
C HIS A 13 8.20 9.66 -5.27
N CYS A 14 7.11 10.15 -5.86
CA CYS A 14 5.81 10.28 -5.20
C CYS A 14 4.86 9.17 -5.65
N TRP A 15 4.14 8.54 -4.70
CA TRP A 15 3.14 7.51 -5.02
C TRP A 15 1.94 8.07 -5.79
N SER A 16 1.45 9.27 -5.44
CA SER A 16 0.25 9.86 -6.04
C SER A 16 0.40 10.14 -7.54
N GLU A 17 1.61 10.48 -7.99
CA GLU A 17 1.90 10.70 -9.42
C GLU A 17 1.85 9.40 -10.24
N LEU A 18 2.01 8.25 -9.58
CA LEU A 18 2.02 6.93 -10.22
C LEU A 18 0.61 6.35 -10.36
N GLU A 19 -0.33 6.74 -9.48
CA GLU A 19 -1.74 6.33 -9.57
C GLU A 19 -2.45 7.00 -10.76
N GLU A 20 -2.17 8.28 -11.02
CA GLU A 20 -2.79 9.04 -12.13
C GLU A 20 -2.44 8.47 -13.52
N GLU A 21 -1.30 7.79 -13.67
CA GLU A 21 -0.88 7.16 -14.92
C GLU A 21 -1.64 5.85 -15.26
N ASP A 22 -2.12 5.12 -14.24
CA ASP A 22 -2.82 3.83 -14.42
C ASP A 22 -4.33 4.05 -14.68
N GLU A 23 -4.94 5.06 -14.05
CA GLU A 23 -6.35 5.41 -14.25
C GLU A 23 -6.62 6.10 -15.60
N ASN A 24 -5.66 6.87 -16.13
CA ASN A 24 -5.84 7.63 -17.39
C ASN A 24 -5.78 6.77 -18.67
N ARG A 25 -5.74 5.43 -18.55
CA ARG A 25 -5.72 4.51 -19.70
C ARG A 25 -7.02 3.72 -19.91
N THR A 26 -8.08 4.04 -19.16
CA THR A 26 -9.43 3.52 -19.38
C THR A 26 -10.43 4.66 -19.54
N ASP A 27 -10.99 4.73 -20.75
CA ASP A 27 -12.15 5.50 -21.20
C ASP A 27 -12.13 7.04 -21.12
N THR A 28 -11.62 7.62 -22.20
CA THR A 28 -12.21 8.85 -22.76
C THR A 28 -13.60 8.54 -23.33
N ALA A 29 -14.61 8.56 -22.46
CA ALA A 29 -15.99 8.84 -22.84
C ALA A 29 -16.46 10.04 -22.03
N ALA A 30 -16.28 11.21 -22.62
CA ALA A 30 -16.89 12.44 -22.16
C ALA A 30 -18.41 12.31 -22.25
N GLU A 31 -19.12 12.51 -21.13
CA GLU A 31 -20.36 13.29 -21.13
C GLU A 31 -20.41 14.12 -19.85
N ALA A 32 -20.21 15.42 -20.03
CA ALA A 32 -20.75 16.42 -19.13
C ALA A 32 -22.28 16.33 -19.15
N GLU A 33 -22.94 16.70 -18.07
CA GLU A 33 -23.93 17.79 -18.03
C GLU A 33 -24.50 17.91 -16.61
N MET A 34 -24.55 19.16 -16.18
CA MET A 34 -25.06 19.68 -14.93
C MET A 34 -26.58 19.85 -15.05
N ASP A 35 -27.37 19.39 -14.08
CA ASP A 35 -28.60 20.13 -13.76
C ASP A 35 -29.02 19.97 -12.30
N SER A 36 -29.44 21.10 -11.74
CA SER A 36 -29.83 21.30 -10.35
C SER A 36 -31.35 21.34 -10.28
N VAL A 37 -31.99 20.51 -9.46
CA VAL A 37 -33.37 20.78 -9.04
C VAL A 37 -33.54 20.48 -7.54
N LEU A 38 -33.73 21.56 -6.80
CA LEU A 38 -34.24 21.60 -5.43
C LEU A 38 -35.71 21.15 -5.42
N ASN A 39 -36.07 20.19 -4.57
CA ASN A 39 -37.47 20.02 -4.18
C ASN A 39 -37.58 19.74 -2.68
N GLY A 40 -38.29 20.64 -2.00
CA GLY A 40 -38.44 20.68 -0.54
C GLY A 40 -39.52 19.75 -0.02
N SER A 41 -39.36 19.34 1.24
CA SER A 41 -40.45 18.81 2.07
C SER A 41 -40.24 19.27 3.52
N PRO A 42 -41.23 19.93 4.15
CA PRO A 42 -41.09 20.46 5.50
C PRO A 42 -41.59 19.45 6.53
N SER A 43 -40.70 18.90 7.35
CA SER A 43 -41.09 18.15 8.56
C SER A 43 -40.87 19.01 9.80
N TRP A 44 -41.95 19.55 10.33
CA TRP A 44 -42.01 20.26 11.62
C TRP A 44 -41.92 19.25 12.77
N HIS A 45 -40.91 19.35 13.64
CA HIS A 45 -40.97 18.76 14.99
C HIS A 45 -40.35 19.71 16.04
N PRO A 46 -40.92 19.77 17.28
CA PRO A 46 -40.60 20.79 18.28
C PRO A 46 -39.33 20.45 19.09
N PRO A 47 -38.69 21.43 19.76
CA PRO A 47 -37.49 21.20 20.55
C PRO A 47 -37.87 20.70 21.95
N ALA A 48 -37.52 19.46 22.27
CA ALA A 48 -37.58 18.93 23.63
C ALA A 48 -36.18 18.51 24.10
N GLY A 49 -35.63 19.34 24.99
CA GLY A 49 -34.75 19.02 26.10
C GLY A 49 -33.82 17.80 26.04
N HIS A 50 -32.52 18.11 26.11
CA HIS A 50 -31.51 17.42 26.91
C HIS A 50 -31.46 15.89 26.78
N VAL A 51 -30.75 15.42 25.75
CA VAL A 51 -30.18 14.08 25.72
C VAL A 51 -28.68 14.17 25.97
N VAL A 52 -28.25 13.45 27.00
CA VAL A 52 -26.86 13.35 27.46
C VAL A 52 -26.00 12.73 26.34
N ASN A 53 -24.92 13.42 25.95
CA ASN A 53 -23.93 12.91 25.01
C ASN A 53 -23.12 11.78 25.67
N GLY A 54 -23.61 10.54 25.58
CA GLY A 54 -22.94 9.35 26.12
C GLY A 54 -22.37 8.39 25.06
N ALA A 55 -22.83 8.46 23.81
CA ALA A 55 -22.46 7.46 22.80
C ALA A 55 -21.33 7.89 21.84
N THR A 56 -21.04 9.19 21.73
CA THR A 56 -20.05 9.72 20.77
C THR A 56 -18.60 9.56 21.22
N VAL A 57 -18.36 9.41 22.53
CA VAL A 57 -17.00 9.35 23.11
C VAL A 57 -16.36 7.98 22.91
N HIS A 58 -17.13 6.89 22.97
CA HIS A 58 -16.60 5.53 22.83
C HIS A 58 -16.18 5.19 21.39
N ARG A 59 -16.92 5.67 20.38
CA ARG A 59 -16.55 5.45 18.98
C ARG A 59 -15.27 6.19 18.60
N SER A 60 -15.16 7.44 19.04
CA SER A 60 -13.98 8.29 18.81
C SER A 60 -12.72 7.70 19.47
N SER A 61 -12.84 7.12 20.68
CA SER A 61 -11.70 6.47 21.35
C SER A 61 -11.23 5.17 20.69
N LEU A 62 -12.14 4.37 20.11
CA LEU A 62 -11.78 3.14 19.40
C LEU A 62 -11.11 3.45 18.06
N GLU A 63 -11.65 4.41 17.32
CA GLU A 63 -11.06 4.89 16.05
C GLU A 63 -9.66 5.50 16.28
N VAL A 64 -9.49 6.33 17.32
CA VAL A 64 -8.17 6.89 17.68
C VAL A 64 -7.18 5.79 18.06
N HIS A 65 -7.60 4.79 18.84
CA HIS A 65 -6.72 3.71 19.26
C HIS A 65 -6.31 2.79 18.10
N GLU A 66 -7.21 2.53 17.15
CA GLU A 66 -6.89 1.78 15.92
C GLU A 66 -5.92 2.53 15.01
N ILE A 67 -6.11 3.84 14.84
CA ILE A 67 -5.21 4.70 14.08
C ILE A 67 -3.80 4.70 14.68
N VAL A 68 -3.68 4.82 16.01
CA VAL A 68 -2.39 4.81 16.72
C VAL A 68 -1.68 3.47 16.55
N ARG A 69 -2.38 2.34 16.70
CA ARG A 69 -1.77 1.02 16.47
C ARG A 69 -1.30 0.84 15.04
N ALA A 70 -2.09 1.29 14.07
CA ALA A 70 -1.70 1.22 12.67
C ALA A 70 -0.47 2.11 12.38
N SER A 71 -0.33 3.28 13.02
CA SER A 71 0.89 4.08 12.90
C SER A 71 2.11 3.41 13.51
N ASP A 72 1.95 2.73 14.65
CA ASP A 72 3.06 2.01 15.30
C ASP A 72 3.55 0.86 14.43
N VAL A 73 2.64 0.10 13.81
CA VAL A 73 2.97 -0.98 12.87
C VAL A 73 3.69 -0.43 11.63
N ARG A 74 3.18 0.66 11.05
CA ARG A 74 3.82 1.31 9.90
C ARG A 74 5.25 1.76 10.24
N GLN A 75 5.44 2.40 11.39
CA GLN A 75 6.75 2.86 11.81
C GLN A 75 7.70 1.69 12.07
N ALA A 76 7.26 0.66 12.80
CA ALA A 76 8.07 -0.52 13.08
C ALA A 76 8.51 -1.22 11.80
N LEU A 77 7.63 -1.33 10.80
CA LEU A 77 7.96 -1.94 9.53
C LEU A 77 9.00 -1.11 8.74
N ARG A 78 8.89 0.23 8.76
CA ARG A 78 9.87 1.12 8.12
C ARG A 78 11.24 0.98 8.78
N ASP A 79 11.30 1.04 10.11
CA ASP A 79 12.54 0.92 10.87
C ASP A 79 13.22 -0.45 10.62
N ALA A 80 12.43 -1.52 10.65
CA ALA A 80 12.92 -2.87 10.37
C ALA A 80 13.41 -3.02 8.93
N GLY A 81 12.68 -2.46 7.96
CA GLY A 81 13.06 -2.50 6.55
C GLY A 81 14.35 -1.73 6.25
N ASP A 82 14.55 -0.58 6.91
CA ASP A 82 15.79 0.20 6.80
C ASP A 82 16.97 -0.53 7.44
N GLU A 83 16.80 -1.14 8.62
CA GLU A 83 17.83 -1.95 9.24
C GLU A 83 18.19 -3.16 8.38
N PHE A 84 17.17 -3.82 7.82
CA PHE A 84 17.34 -4.98 6.96
C PHE A 84 18.13 -4.63 5.70
N GLU A 85 17.79 -3.55 5.00
CA GLU A 85 18.53 -3.09 3.82
C GLU A 85 19.95 -2.65 4.17
N LEU A 86 20.17 -2.00 5.32
CA LEU A 86 21.51 -1.64 5.77
C LEU A 86 22.38 -2.89 6.01
N ARG A 87 21.81 -3.92 6.66
CA ARG A 87 22.50 -5.15 7.02
C ARG A 87 22.78 -6.05 5.82
N TYR A 88 21.86 -6.09 4.85
CA TYR A 88 21.93 -6.97 3.67
C TYR A 88 22.18 -6.22 2.37
N ARG A 89 22.73 -5.00 2.44
CA ARG A 89 22.91 -4.08 1.31
C ARG A 89 23.52 -4.71 0.06
N ARG A 90 24.55 -5.55 0.22
CA ARG A 90 25.20 -6.25 -0.91
C ARG A 90 24.24 -7.24 -1.57
N ALA A 91 23.62 -8.11 -0.77
CA ALA A 91 22.66 -9.09 -1.27
C ALA A 91 21.45 -8.43 -1.95
N PHE A 92 20.96 -7.32 -1.41
CA PHE A 92 19.88 -6.54 -2.04
C PHE A 92 20.29 -5.91 -3.36
N SER A 93 21.46 -5.30 -3.42
CA SER A 93 22.00 -4.72 -4.66
C SER A 93 22.19 -5.79 -5.73
N ASP A 94 22.67 -6.97 -5.35
CA ASP A 94 22.87 -8.09 -6.26
C ASP A 94 21.52 -8.64 -6.75
N LEU A 95 20.53 -8.75 -5.86
CA LEU A 95 19.20 -9.27 -6.17
C LEU A 95 18.44 -8.35 -7.12
N THR A 96 18.46 -7.03 -6.90
CA THR A 96 17.82 -6.07 -7.83
C THR A 96 18.55 -5.98 -9.17
N SER A 97 19.88 -6.15 -9.18
CA SER A 97 20.67 -6.14 -10.43
C SER A 97 20.48 -7.40 -11.27
N GLN A 98 20.29 -8.56 -10.62
CA GLN A 98 20.08 -9.86 -11.30
C GLN A 98 18.64 -10.02 -11.79
N LEU A 99 17.69 -9.32 -11.19
CA LEU A 99 16.31 -9.35 -11.61
C LEU A 99 16.16 -8.56 -12.91
N HIS A 100 16.16 -9.28 -14.04
CA HIS A 100 15.74 -8.76 -15.34
C HIS A 100 14.22 -8.52 -15.34
N ILE A 101 13.79 -7.53 -14.57
CA ILE A 101 12.40 -7.11 -14.52
C ILE A 101 12.07 -6.42 -15.84
N THR A 102 11.09 -7.00 -16.52
CA THR A 102 10.38 -6.41 -17.65
C THR A 102 8.89 -6.55 -17.39
N PRO A 103 8.01 -5.79 -18.09
CA PRO A 103 6.58 -5.90 -17.86
C PRO A 103 6.01 -7.30 -18.09
N GLY A 104 6.66 -8.10 -18.95
CA GLY A 104 6.27 -9.48 -19.24
C GLY A 104 6.81 -10.53 -18.26
N THR A 105 7.86 -10.24 -17.50
CA THR A 105 8.53 -11.21 -16.60
C THR A 105 8.34 -10.88 -15.11
N ALA A 106 7.89 -9.67 -14.78
CA ALA A 106 7.84 -9.17 -13.41
C ALA A 106 7.09 -10.08 -12.43
N TYR A 107 5.93 -10.62 -12.84
CA TYR A 107 5.14 -11.50 -11.97
C TYR A 107 5.87 -12.81 -11.67
N GLN A 108 6.42 -13.46 -12.69
CA GLN A 108 7.14 -14.73 -12.52
C GLN A 108 8.39 -14.56 -11.65
N SER A 109 9.13 -13.47 -11.86
CA SER A 109 10.29 -13.12 -11.03
C SER A 109 9.89 -12.84 -9.58
N PHE A 110 8.79 -12.13 -9.36
CA PHE A 110 8.25 -11.89 -8.02
C PHE A 110 7.87 -13.22 -7.34
N GLU A 111 7.05 -14.03 -8.00
CA GLU A 111 6.57 -15.31 -7.48
C GLU A 111 7.73 -16.25 -7.13
N GLN A 112 8.73 -16.37 -8.00
CA GLN A 112 9.90 -17.21 -7.76
C GLN A 112 10.65 -16.78 -6.50
N VAL A 113 10.94 -15.48 -6.35
CA VAL A 113 11.70 -14.97 -5.19
C VAL A 113 10.90 -15.14 -3.90
N VAL A 114 9.60 -14.87 -3.93
CA VAL A 114 8.76 -14.96 -2.72
C VAL A 114 8.53 -16.41 -2.30
N ASN A 115 8.33 -17.33 -3.25
CA ASN A 115 8.23 -18.75 -2.94
C ASN A 115 9.52 -19.29 -2.32
N GLU A 116 10.68 -18.88 -2.84
CA GLU A 116 11.98 -19.24 -2.25
C GLU A 116 12.14 -18.63 -0.85
N LEU A 117 11.73 -17.36 -0.66
CA LEU A 117 11.83 -16.68 0.62
C LEU A 117 11.07 -17.42 1.73
N PHE A 118 9.94 -18.04 1.41
CA PHE A 118 9.06 -18.71 2.37
C PHE A 118 9.05 -20.24 2.27
N HIS A 119 9.94 -20.86 1.49
CA HIS A 119 9.92 -22.31 1.20
C HIS A 119 9.97 -23.20 2.45
N ASP A 120 10.72 -22.79 3.47
CA ASP A 120 10.87 -23.48 4.76
C ASP A 120 10.10 -22.79 5.91
N GLY A 121 9.12 -21.95 5.58
CA GLY A 121 8.16 -21.38 6.53
C GLY A 121 8.23 -19.87 6.70
N VAL A 122 7.35 -19.35 7.55
CA VAL A 122 7.19 -17.91 7.80
C VAL A 122 7.86 -17.52 9.11
N ASN A 123 8.53 -16.37 9.11
CA ASN A 123 9.00 -15.69 10.33
C ASN A 123 9.08 -14.17 10.08
N TRP A 124 9.14 -13.39 11.16
CA TRP A 124 9.16 -11.93 11.09
C TRP A 124 10.30 -11.36 10.25
N GLY A 125 11.48 -11.98 10.28
CA GLY A 125 12.61 -11.54 9.44
C GLY A 125 12.32 -11.68 7.95
N ARG A 126 11.64 -12.75 7.54
CA ARG A 126 11.21 -12.97 6.15
C ARG A 126 10.07 -12.08 5.73
N ILE A 127 9.15 -11.77 6.64
CA ILE A 127 8.08 -10.79 6.39
C ILE A 127 8.72 -9.42 6.10
N VAL A 128 9.67 -8.97 6.92
CA VAL A 128 10.42 -7.73 6.66
C VAL A 128 11.17 -7.80 5.33
N ALA A 129 11.82 -8.93 5.03
CA ALA A 129 12.52 -9.15 3.76
C ALA A 129 11.60 -9.04 2.55
N PHE A 130 10.39 -9.59 2.64
CA PHE A 130 9.36 -9.51 1.62
C PHE A 130 8.94 -8.07 1.34
N PHE A 131 8.72 -7.27 2.39
CA PHE A 131 8.41 -5.85 2.24
C PHE A 131 9.55 -5.08 1.59
N SER A 132 10.79 -5.26 2.06
CA SER A 132 11.98 -4.62 1.46
C SER A 132 12.17 -5.02 0.00
N PHE A 133 11.99 -6.30 -0.34
CA PHE A 133 12.08 -6.79 -1.72
C PHE A 133 11.05 -6.12 -2.63
N GLY A 134 9.77 -6.11 -2.22
CA GLY A 134 8.72 -5.47 -2.99
C GLY A 134 8.88 -3.94 -3.11
N GLY A 135 9.36 -3.28 -2.05
CA GLY A 135 9.69 -1.86 -2.08
C GLY A 135 10.83 -1.55 -3.07
N ALA A 136 11.88 -2.36 -3.07
CA ALA A 136 12.98 -2.23 -4.02
C ALA A 136 12.53 -2.48 -5.47
N LEU A 137 11.66 -3.47 -5.70
CA LEU A 137 11.04 -3.72 -7.01
C LEU A 137 10.25 -2.52 -7.54
N CYS A 138 9.48 -1.86 -6.67
CA CYS A 138 8.73 -0.66 -7.04
C CYS A 138 9.68 0.49 -7.42
N VAL A 139 10.70 0.77 -6.61
CA VAL A 139 11.72 1.79 -6.91
C VAL A 139 12.40 1.50 -8.25
N GLU A 140 12.87 0.28 -8.44
CA GLU A 140 13.55 -0.16 -9.68
C GLU A 140 12.64 -0.01 -10.90
N SER A 141 11.34 -0.27 -10.75
CA SER A 141 10.36 -0.10 -11.81
C SER A 141 10.18 1.37 -12.20
N VAL A 142 10.17 2.29 -11.23
CA VAL A 142 10.11 3.73 -11.51
C VAL A 142 11.41 4.21 -12.18
N ASP A 143 12.56 3.78 -11.66
CA ASP A 143 13.88 4.16 -12.19
C ASP A 143 14.09 3.70 -13.65
N LYS A 144 13.42 2.62 -14.06
CA LYS A 144 13.43 2.07 -15.43
C LYS A 144 12.25 2.52 -16.30
N GLU A 145 11.51 3.55 -15.90
CA GLU A 145 10.34 4.08 -16.64
C GLU A 145 9.21 3.05 -16.85
N MET A 146 9.11 2.04 -15.98
CA MET A 146 8.07 0.99 -15.99
C MET A 146 7.04 1.22 -14.88
N ARG A 147 6.58 2.47 -14.72
CA ARG A 147 5.71 2.92 -13.61
C ARG A 147 4.44 2.08 -13.43
N VAL A 148 3.83 1.62 -14.52
CA VAL A 148 2.68 0.69 -14.52
C VAL A 148 2.90 -0.61 -13.73
N LEU A 149 4.16 -1.03 -13.53
CA LEU A 149 4.46 -2.21 -12.71
C LEU A 149 4.27 -1.98 -11.22
N VAL A 150 4.37 -0.73 -10.75
CA VAL A 150 4.31 -0.39 -9.33
C VAL A 150 2.95 -0.80 -8.73
N GLY A 151 1.86 -0.44 -9.40
CA GLY A 151 0.50 -0.85 -8.98
C GLY A 151 0.33 -2.37 -8.95
N ARG A 152 0.86 -3.06 -9.97
CA ARG A 152 0.83 -4.52 -10.06
C ARG A 152 1.62 -5.19 -8.94
N ILE A 153 2.83 -4.72 -8.66
CA ILE A 153 3.67 -5.24 -7.58
C ILE A 153 2.97 -5.09 -6.24
N VAL A 154 2.39 -3.92 -5.96
CA VAL A 154 1.60 -3.71 -4.74
C VAL A 154 0.42 -4.67 -4.67
N SER A 155 -0.30 -4.88 -5.76
CA SER A 155 -1.40 -5.86 -5.82
C SER A 155 -0.92 -7.28 -5.52
N TRP A 156 0.22 -7.71 -6.08
CA TRP A 156 0.79 -9.04 -5.83
C TRP A 156 1.24 -9.18 -4.37
N MET A 157 1.87 -8.15 -3.82
CA MET A 157 2.28 -8.15 -2.42
C MET A 157 1.08 -8.26 -1.48
N THR A 158 0.03 -7.48 -1.73
CA THR A 158 -1.20 -7.53 -0.95
C THR A 158 -1.85 -8.90 -1.02
N THR A 159 -1.97 -9.46 -2.23
CA THR A 159 -2.54 -10.81 -2.44
C THR A 159 -1.73 -11.86 -1.66
N TYR A 160 -0.40 -11.85 -1.81
CA TYR A 160 0.45 -12.82 -1.14
C TYR A 160 0.38 -12.69 0.39
N LEU A 161 0.35 -11.46 0.91
CA LEU A 161 0.21 -11.21 2.33
C LEU A 161 -1.11 -11.79 2.87
N THR A 162 -2.23 -11.50 2.21
CA THR A 162 -3.55 -11.98 2.62
C THR A 162 -3.68 -13.49 2.52
N ASP A 163 -3.16 -14.10 1.45
CA ASP A 163 -3.37 -15.51 1.15
C ASP A 163 -2.41 -16.43 1.94
N HIS A 164 -1.19 -15.97 2.23
CA HIS A 164 -0.11 -16.83 2.74
C HIS A 164 0.50 -16.38 4.07
N LEU A 165 0.47 -15.08 4.40
CA LEU A 165 1.15 -14.55 5.59
C LEU A 165 0.20 -14.20 6.73
N ASP A 166 -1.02 -13.74 6.44
CA ASP A 166 -2.02 -13.37 7.45
C ASP A 166 -2.45 -14.54 8.36
N PRO A 167 -2.54 -15.81 7.89
CA PRO A 167 -2.90 -16.93 8.77
C PRO A 167 -1.82 -17.36 9.77
N TRP A 168 -0.57 -16.91 9.62
CA TRP A 168 0.57 -17.29 10.48
C TRP A 168 0.65 -16.41 11.73
#